data_AF-A0A446CQI8-F1
#
_entry.id   AF-A0A446CQI8-F1
#
_cell.length_a   1.000
_cell.length_b   1.000
_cell.length_c   1.000
_cell.angle_alpha   90.00
_cell.angle_beta   90.00
_cell.angle_gamma   90.00
#
_symmetry.space_group_name_H-M   'P 1'
#
loop_
_entity.id
_entity.type
_entity.pdbx_description
1 polymer ?
#
loop_
_entity_poly.entity_id
_entity_poly.type
_entity_poly.pdbx_seq_one_letter_code
_entity_poly.pdbx_strand_id
1 'polypeptide(L)'
;MAQGVKMGSFGVAYNKETRIAVPFVVGDAGPAIGEGSVALARLAAGLAIKDPIQRGERYEGQVDAKRVLWIYFKDAPAPYDSTKEAATVQNAKDAFQAWGGEARLALCVQQVPRN
;
A
#
# COMPACT_ATOMS: atom_id res chain seq x y z
N MET A 1 6.25 -20.57 -14.40
CA MET A 1 6.06 -20.28 -12.96
C MET A 1 5.82 -18.78 -12.83
N ALA A 2 4.66 -18.36 -12.30
CA ALA A 2 4.43 -16.93 -12.06
C ALA A 2 5.33 -16.51 -10.89
N GLN A 3 6.38 -15.74 -11.15
CA GLN A 3 7.16 -15.12 -10.08
C GLN A 3 6.26 -14.07 -9.40
N GLY A 4 5.93 -14.30 -8.13
CA GLY A 4 5.23 -13.31 -7.31
C GLY A 4 6.03 -12.03 -7.15
N VAL A 5 5.41 -10.99 -6.61
CA VAL A 5 6.08 -9.73 -6.30
C VAL A 5 7.18 -9.97 -5.27
N LYS A 6 8.39 -9.47 -5.53
CA LYS A 6 9.54 -9.66 -4.63
C LYS A 6 9.37 -8.82 -3.37
N MET A 7 9.79 -9.34 -2.21
CA MET A 7 9.92 -8.54 -0.99
C MET A 7 10.82 -7.32 -1.25
N GLY A 8 10.48 -6.18 -0.66
CA GLY A 8 11.15 -4.90 -0.90
C GLY A 8 10.68 -4.16 -2.16
N SER A 9 9.81 -4.75 -2.97
CA SER A 9 9.16 -4.03 -4.07
C SER A 9 8.21 -2.97 -3.53
N PHE A 10 7.90 -1.97 -4.35
CA PHE A 10 6.97 -0.90 -3.97
C PHE A 10 5.64 -1.04 -4.70
N GLY A 11 4.62 -0.42 -4.12
CA GLY A 11 3.30 -0.32 -4.74
C GLY A 11 2.49 0.81 -4.15
N VAL A 12 1.26 0.97 -4.65
CA VAL A 12 0.27 1.87 -4.10
C VAL A 12 -1.04 1.13 -3.86
N ALA A 13 -1.58 1.29 -2.65
CA ALA A 13 -2.92 0.85 -2.29
C ALA A 13 -3.87 2.01 -2.57
N TYR A 14 -4.84 1.79 -3.45
CA TYR A 14 -5.80 2.82 -3.86
C TYR A 14 -7.22 2.44 -3.45
N ASN A 15 -7.81 3.21 -2.55
CA ASN A 15 -9.22 3.07 -2.21
C ASN A 15 -10.09 3.75 -3.27
N LYS A 16 -10.87 2.97 -4.01
CA LYS A 16 -11.70 3.47 -5.12
C LYS A 16 -12.83 4.41 -4.69
N GLU A 17 -13.32 4.25 -3.45
CA GLU A 17 -14.44 5.03 -2.93
C GLU A 17 -13.96 6.40 -2.44
N THR A 18 -12.95 6.41 -1.57
CA THR A 18 -12.41 7.64 -0.98
C THR A 18 -11.35 8.32 -1.84
N ARG A 19 -10.88 7.63 -2.89
CA ARG A 19 -9.78 8.06 -3.78
C ARG A 19 -8.44 8.30 -3.06
N ILE A 20 -8.22 7.63 -1.93
CA ILE A 20 -6.97 7.72 -1.18
C ILE A 20 -5.94 6.77 -1.77
N ALA A 21 -4.76 7.29 -2.07
CA ALA A 21 -3.60 6.54 -2.56
C ALA A 21 -2.52 6.48 -1.47
N VAL A 22 -2.12 5.26 -1.08
CA VAL A 22 -1.11 5.03 -0.04
C VAL A 22 0.04 4.22 -0.61
N PRO A 23 1.21 4.84 -0.86
CA PRO A 23 2.42 4.11 -1.23
C PRO A 23 2.86 3.17 -0.11
N PHE A 24 3.34 1.98 -0.48
CA PHE A 24 3.81 0.97 0.47
C PHE A 24 5.01 0.20 -0.09
N VAL A 25 5.72 -0.49 0.82
CA VAL A 25 6.74 -1.49 0.51
C VAL A 25 6.19 -2.88 0.81
N VAL A 26 6.54 -3.87 -0.02
CA VAL A 26 6.13 -5.27 0.13
C VAL A 26 6.98 -5.94 1.20
N GLY A 27 6.35 -6.38 2.29
CA GLY A 27 6.94 -7.19 3.34
C GLY A 27 7.01 -8.68 3.00
N ASP A 28 7.24 -9.50 4.02
CA ASP A 28 7.34 -10.96 3.96
C ASP A 28 5.99 -11.65 3.70
N ALA A 29 4.90 -11.13 4.29
CA ALA A 29 3.53 -11.56 4.02
C ALA A 29 2.88 -10.69 2.92
N GLY A 30 2.53 -11.32 1.80
CA GLY A 30 1.76 -10.71 0.71
C GLY A 30 0.33 -10.28 1.12
N PRO A 31 -0.48 -9.77 0.18
CA PRO A 31 -1.26 -8.52 0.21
C PRO A 31 -2.44 -8.38 1.18
N ALA A 32 -2.52 -9.18 2.24
CA ALA A 32 -3.52 -8.95 3.26
C ALA A 32 -3.20 -7.64 4.01
N ILE A 33 -3.96 -6.58 3.72
CA ILE A 33 -4.13 -5.47 4.68
C ILE A 33 -4.82 -6.07 5.89
N GLY A 34 -4.22 -5.96 7.08
CA GLY A 34 -4.75 -6.60 8.28
C GLY A 34 -3.81 -6.54 9.47
N GLU A 35 -3.83 -7.56 10.33
CA GLU A 35 -3.12 -7.60 11.62
C GLU A 35 -1.60 -7.37 11.49
N GLY A 36 -1.01 -7.76 10.36
CA GLY A 36 0.41 -7.51 10.04
C GLY A 36 0.72 -6.15 9.40
N SER A 37 -0.28 -5.33 9.10
CA SER A 37 -0.13 -4.06 8.35
C SER A 37 -1.14 -2.99 8.79
N VAL A 38 -1.42 -2.89 10.08
CA VAL A 38 -2.46 -2.02 10.66
C VAL A 38 -2.32 -0.54 10.23
N ALA A 39 -1.10 0.00 10.18
CA ALA A 39 -0.88 1.38 9.74
C ALA A 39 -1.34 1.61 8.28
N LEU A 40 -1.01 0.68 7.37
CA LEU A 40 -1.44 0.72 5.98
C LEU A 40 -2.97 0.60 5.87
N ALA A 41 -3.57 -0.28 6.69
CA ALA A 41 -5.01 -0.47 6.77
C ALA A 41 -5.75 0.83 7.12
N ARG A 42 -5.28 1.49 8.18
CA ARG A 42 -5.85 2.76 8.64
C ARG A 42 -5.72 3.84 7.58
N LEU A 43 -4.53 4.03 7.01
CA LEU A 43 -4.30 5.04 5.97
C LEU A 43 -5.18 4.81 4.72
N ALA A 44 -5.28 3.56 4.24
CA ALA A 44 -6.12 3.24 3.07
C ALA A 44 -7.62 3.43 3.34
N ALA A 45 -8.03 3.36 4.62
CA ALA A 45 -9.38 3.65 5.08
C ALA A 45 -9.60 5.13 5.46
N GLY A 46 -8.59 6.00 5.34
CA GLY A 46 -8.69 7.41 5.74
C GLY A 46 -8.68 7.65 7.26
N LEU A 47 -8.21 6.67 8.03
CA LEU A 47 -8.03 6.76 9.47
C LEU A 47 -6.61 7.24 9.81
N ALA A 48 -6.47 7.98 10.91
CA ALA A 48 -5.17 8.40 11.42
C ALA A 48 -4.34 7.20 11.89
N ILE A 49 -3.02 7.25 11.69
CA ILE A 49 -2.07 6.28 12.31
C ILE A 49 -2.17 6.42 13.83
N LYS A 50 -2.13 5.28 14.53
CA LYS A 50 -2.19 5.22 15.99
C LYS A 50 -1.18 4.21 16.52
N ASP A 51 -0.49 4.58 17.58
CA ASP A 51 0.43 3.72 18.34
C ASP A 51 0.41 4.18 19.82
N PRO A 52 0.11 3.32 20.81
CA PRO A 52 -0.24 1.90 20.69
C PRO A 52 -1.64 1.68 20.10
N ILE A 53 -1.75 0.64 19.27
CA ILE A 53 -3.04 0.08 18.82
C ILE A 53 -3.65 -0.73 19.96
N GLN A 54 -4.91 -0.48 20.31
CA GLN A 54 -5.61 -1.32 21.28
C GLN A 54 -6.13 -2.61 20.62
N ARG A 55 -6.33 -3.67 21.40
CA ARG A 55 -6.81 -4.98 20.88
C ARG A 55 -8.12 -4.90 20.11
N GLY A 56 -9.04 -4.01 20.48
CA GLY A 56 -10.31 -3.79 19.78
C GLY A 56 -10.16 -3.09 18.42
N GLU A 57 -9.04 -2.40 18.19
CA GLU A 57 -8.80 -1.53 17.04
C GLU A 57 -7.91 -2.20 15.98
N ARG A 58 -7.40 -3.40 16.25
CA ARG A 58 -6.41 -4.11 15.40
C ARG A 58 -6.90 -4.44 13.99
N TYR A 59 -8.21 -4.38 13.76
CA TYR A 59 -8.84 -4.62 12.46
C TYR A 59 -9.49 -3.36 11.88
N GLU A 60 -9.35 -2.21 12.53
CA GLU A 60 -9.87 -0.96 11.98
C GLU A 60 -9.15 -0.59 10.70
N GLY A 61 -9.92 -0.30 9.66
CA GLY A 61 -9.40 -0.04 8.33
C GLY A 61 -8.90 -1.30 7.61
N GLN A 62 -9.00 -2.49 8.20
CA GLN A 62 -8.72 -3.74 7.49
C GLN A 62 -9.58 -3.82 6.24
N VAL A 63 -8.94 -3.96 5.08
CA VAL A 63 -9.65 -4.07 3.81
C VAL A 63 -9.47 -5.46 3.25
N ASP A 64 -10.44 -6.33 3.52
CA ASP A 64 -10.69 -7.58 2.78
C ASP A 64 -11.73 -7.38 1.65
N ALA A 65 -12.04 -6.12 1.33
CA ALA A 65 -13.06 -5.76 0.35
C ALA A 65 -12.45 -5.40 -1.00
N LYS A 66 -13.17 -5.69 -2.10
CA LYS A 66 -12.83 -5.35 -3.50
C LYS A 66 -12.69 -3.83 -3.78
N ARG A 67 -12.76 -2.97 -2.75
CA ARG A 67 -12.67 -1.50 -2.86
C ARG A 67 -11.25 -0.97 -2.92
N VAL A 68 -10.25 -1.72 -2.44
CA VAL A 68 -8.83 -1.36 -2.58
C VAL A 68 -8.23 -2.05 -3.81
N LEU A 69 -7.68 -1.24 -4.70
CA LEU A 69 -6.85 -1.69 -5.82
C LEU A 69 -5.39 -1.73 -5.39
N TRP A 70 -4.74 -2.83 -5.74
CA TRP A 70 -3.32 -3.08 -5.51
C TRP A 70 -2.55 -2.88 -6.79
N ILE A 71 -1.63 -1.92 -6.79
CA ILE A 71 -0.80 -1.63 -7.95
C ILE A 71 0.66 -1.80 -7.53
N TYR A 72 1.34 -2.77 -8.11
CA TYR A 72 2.76 -3.02 -7.88
C TYR A 72 3.60 -2.41 -8.98
N PHE A 73 4.71 -1.80 -8.60
CA PHE A 73 5.65 -1.24 -9.55
C PHE A 73 6.65 -2.32 -9.99
N LYS A 74 7.10 -2.24 -11.24
CA LYS A 74 8.07 -3.21 -11.79
C LYS A 74 9.52 -2.91 -11.39
N ASP A 75 9.73 -1.85 -10.62
CA ASP A 75 11.06 -1.38 -10.25
C ASP A 75 11.78 -2.35 -9.30
N ALA A 76 13.10 -2.21 -9.21
CA ALA A 76 13.92 -3.10 -8.41
C ALA A 76 13.54 -3.02 -6.91
N PRO A 77 13.38 -4.16 -6.23
CA PRO A 77 13.10 -4.18 -4.81
C PRO A 77 14.26 -3.56 -4.01
N ALA A 78 13.93 -2.75 -3.01
CA ALA A 78 14.90 -2.23 -2.06
C ALA A 78 14.88 -3.07 -0.77
N PRO A 79 16.04 -3.43 -0.20
CA PRO A 79 16.07 -4.09 1.10
C PRO A 79 15.39 -3.23 2.17
N TYR A 80 14.53 -3.85 2.98
CA TYR A 80 13.93 -3.19 4.13
C TYR A 80 14.93 -3.13 5.29
N ASP A 81 15.06 -1.96 5.92
CA ASP A 81 15.88 -1.73 7.11
C ASP A 81 14.99 -1.11 8.20
N SER A 82 14.71 -1.88 9.25
CA SER A 82 13.85 -1.46 10.36
C SER A 82 14.44 -0.31 11.19
N THR A 83 15.74 -0.02 11.05
CA THR A 83 16.37 1.13 11.70
C THR A 83 16.19 2.44 10.91
N LYS A 84 15.63 2.35 9.68
CA LYS A 84 15.50 3.47 8.74
C LYS A 84 14.08 3.60 8.19
N GLU A 85 13.08 3.51 9.06
CA GLU A 85 11.65 3.60 8.69
C GLU A 85 11.31 4.85 7.87
N ALA A 86 11.85 6.02 8.25
CA ALA A 86 11.64 7.27 7.52
C ALA A 86 12.15 7.20 6.07
N ALA A 87 13.30 6.54 5.86
CA ALA A 87 13.84 6.34 4.52
C ALA A 87 12.96 5.37 3.71
N THR A 88 12.43 4.32 4.34
CA THR A 88 11.47 3.40 3.70
C THR A 88 10.22 4.13 3.23
N VAL A 89 9.65 5.00 4.06
CA VAL A 89 8.49 5.84 3.70
C VAL A 89 8.82 6.74 2.52
N GLN A 90 10.00 7.37 2.52
CA GLN A 90 10.42 8.24 1.43
C GLN A 90 10.61 7.45 0.13
N ASN A 91 11.30 6.30 0.18
CA ASN A 91 11.50 5.44 -0.98
C ASN A 91 10.17 4.98 -1.60
N ALA A 92 9.17 4.67 -0.79
CA ALA A 92 7.85 4.30 -1.29
C ALA A 92 7.17 5.47 -2.03
N LYS A 93 7.28 6.70 -1.51
CA LYS A 93 6.78 7.90 -2.19
C LYS A 93 7.53 8.15 -3.49
N ASP A 94 8.85 8.04 -3.47
CA ASP A 94 9.70 8.27 -4.65
C ASP A 94 9.41 7.24 -5.74
N ALA A 95 9.24 5.95 -5.37
CA ALA A 95 8.83 4.91 -6.29
C ALA A 95 7.44 5.18 -6.89
N PHE A 96 6.48 5.67 -6.10
CA PHE A 96 5.17 6.07 -6.62
C PHE A 96 5.28 7.22 -7.62
N GLN A 97 6.10 8.24 -7.34
CA GLN A 97 6.33 9.34 -8.27
C GLN A 97 7.06 8.89 -9.55
N ALA A 98 8.10 8.06 -9.42
CA ALA A 98 8.84 7.50 -10.55
C ALA A 98 7.94 6.63 -11.45
N TRP A 99 7.00 5.89 -10.87
CA TRP A 99 5.99 5.14 -11.62
C TRP A 99 5.05 6.05 -12.41
N GLY A 100 4.86 7.31 -12.02
CA GLY A 100 3.99 8.29 -12.68
C GLY A 100 2.95 8.94 -11.76
N GLY A 101 2.99 8.62 -10.46
CA GLY A 101 2.26 9.29 -9.39
C GLY A 101 0.75 9.30 -9.59
N GLU A 102 0.11 10.35 -9.04
CA GLU A 102 -1.34 10.52 -9.11
C GLU A 102 -1.86 10.67 -10.54
N ALA A 103 -1.09 11.31 -11.43
CA ALA A 103 -1.50 11.51 -12.82
C ALA A 103 -1.68 10.18 -13.56
N ARG A 104 -0.69 9.27 -13.44
CA ARG A 104 -0.81 7.92 -14.01
C ARG A 104 -1.88 7.11 -13.29
N LEU A 105 -1.97 7.21 -11.95
CA LEU A 105 -2.99 6.52 -11.17
C LEU A 105 -4.41 6.89 -11.65
N ALA A 106 -4.69 8.17 -11.81
CA ALA A 106 -5.98 8.68 -12.27
C ALA A 106 -6.38 8.14 -13.64
N LEU A 107 -5.41 7.95 -14.54
CA LEU A 107 -5.64 7.33 -15.85
C LEU A 107 -5.89 5.82 -15.73
N CYS A 108 -5.08 5.11 -14.95
CA CYS A 108 -5.21 3.67 -14.78
C CYS A 108 -6.55 3.28 -14.14
N VAL A 109 -7.01 4.01 -13.13
CA VAL A 109 -8.26 3.67 -12.41
C VAL A 109 -9.52 3.94 -13.23
N GLN A 110 -9.45 4.78 -14.28
CA GLN A 110 -10.54 4.95 -15.24
C GLN A 110 -10.76 3.70 -16.11
N GLN A 111 -9.70 2.91 -16.33
CA GLN A 111 -9.74 1.71 -17.17
C GLN A 111 -10.11 0.45 -16.38
N VAL A 112 -10.15 0.51 -15.05
CA VAL A 112 -10.57 -0.63 -14.23
C VAL A 112 -12.09 -0.76 -14.27
N PRO A 113 -12.66 -1.92 -14.67
CA PRO A 113 -14.10 -2.13 -14.68
C PRO A 113 -14.72 -1.87 -13.31
N ARG A 114 -15.80 -1.08 -13.29
CA ARG A 114 -16.66 -0.92 -12.11
C ARG A 114 -17.58 -2.14 -12.05
N ASN A 115 -17.17 -3.16 -11.29
CA ASN A 115 -18.05 -4.25 -10.90
C ASN A 115 -19.06 -3.77 -9.87
#